data_AF-A0A1F2SNI2-F1
#
_entry.id   AF-A0A1F2SNI2-F1
#
_cell.length_a   1.000
_cell.length_b   1.000
_cell.length_c   1.000
_cell.angle_alpha   90.00
_cell.angle_beta   90.00
_cell.angle_gamma   90.00
#
_symmetry.space_group_name_H-M   'P 1'
#
loop_
_entity.id
_entity.type
_entity.pdbx_description
1 polymer ?
#
loop_
_entity_poly.entity_id
_entity_poly.type
_entity_poly.pdbx_seq_one_letter_code
_entity_poly.pdbx_strand_id
1 'polypeptide(L)'
;MNESLAKIWSLVKECSEPGWDGEGARPLDQLAAISAAQFVRALPDGISLPEFAPESDGSISLDWIQSRNCLFSLSVGANGRLAYAWMDGTDGGHAAARFDGETIPPEVLEGIKRVVCERC
;
A
#
# COMPACT_ATOMS: atom_id res chain seq x y z
N MET A 1 14.09 13.34 6.40
CA MET A 1 13.12 13.23 5.30
C MET A 1 13.02 11.73 5.02
N ASN A 2 11.90 11.09 5.39
CA ASN A 2 11.82 9.62 5.43
C ASN A 2 12.02 9.03 4.03
N GLU A 3 13.02 8.17 3.86
CA GLU A 3 13.42 7.59 2.55
C GLU A 3 12.25 6.91 1.82
N SER A 4 11.31 6.32 2.55
CA SER A 4 10.11 5.68 2.01
C SER A 4 9.15 6.65 1.31
N LEU A 5 9.04 7.90 1.80
CA LEU A 5 8.22 8.90 1.13
C LEU A 5 8.84 9.33 -0.20
N ALA A 6 10.18 9.40 -0.27
CA ALA A 6 10.87 9.71 -1.51
C ALA A 6 10.63 8.63 -2.58
N LYS A 7 10.54 7.35 -2.17
CA LYS A 7 10.22 6.23 -3.07
C LYS A 7 8.84 6.38 -3.72
N ILE A 8 7.81 6.77 -2.96
CA ILE A 8 6.46 7.05 -3.52
C ILE A 8 6.53 8.11 -4.62
N TRP A 9 7.23 9.22 -4.38
CA TRP A 9 7.36 10.28 -5.37
C TRP A 9 8.24 9.92 -6.57
N SER A 10 9.20 8.99 -6.41
CA SER A 10 9.95 8.42 -7.54
C SER A 10 9.02 7.63 -8.46
N LEU A 11 8.14 6.79 -7.89
CA LEU A 11 7.15 6.04 -8.67
C LEU A 11 6.22 6.96 -9.46
N VAL A 12 5.76 8.07 -8.85
CA VAL A 12 4.95 9.07 -9.57
C VAL A 12 5.67 9.63 -10.79
N LYS A 13 6.98 9.87 -10.68
CA LYS A 13 7.79 10.39 -11.79
C LYS A 13 8.04 9.34 -12.87
N GLU A 14 8.29 8.09 -12.46
CA GLU A 14 8.59 6.99 -13.38
C GLU A 14 7.35 6.51 -14.13
N CYS A 15 6.19 6.59 -13.50
CA CYS A 15 4.90 6.09 -14.01
C CYS A 15 3.94 7.24 -14.37
N SER A 16 4.46 8.42 -14.73
CA SER A 16 3.63 9.60 -15.04
C SER A 16 2.97 9.56 -16.43
N GLU A 17 3.48 8.70 -17.32
CA GLU A 17 3.00 8.60 -18.69
C GLU A 17 2.08 7.38 -18.87
N PRO A 18 1.02 7.47 -19.70
CA PRO A 18 0.21 6.31 -20.04
C PRO A 18 1.05 5.21 -20.70
N GLY A 19 0.74 3.95 -20.38
CA GLY A 19 1.43 2.78 -20.93
C GLY A 19 2.86 2.60 -20.42
N TRP A 20 3.19 3.13 -19.24
CA TRP A 20 4.52 2.98 -18.62
C TRP A 20 4.94 1.52 -18.39
N ASP A 21 3.96 0.61 -18.32
CA ASP A 21 4.15 -0.84 -18.18
C ASP A 21 4.23 -1.59 -19.51
N GLY A 22 4.02 -0.91 -20.64
CA GLY A 22 3.92 -1.52 -21.97
C GLY A 22 2.58 -2.19 -22.29
N GLU A 23 1.65 -2.25 -21.33
CA GLU A 23 0.36 -2.96 -21.41
C GLU A 23 -0.84 -1.99 -21.25
N GLY A 24 -0.60 -0.68 -21.39
CA GLY A 24 -1.64 0.34 -21.39
C GLY A 24 -2.03 0.83 -20.00
N ALA A 25 -1.14 0.73 -19.01
CA ALA A 25 -1.37 1.31 -17.68
C ALA A 25 -1.76 2.79 -17.75
N ARG A 26 -2.57 3.21 -16.78
CA ARG A 26 -2.83 4.62 -16.53
C ARG A 26 -1.62 5.25 -15.84
N PRO A 27 -1.40 6.57 -16.04
CA PRO A 27 -0.50 7.32 -15.19
C PRO A 27 -0.81 7.11 -13.71
N LEU A 28 0.24 7.09 -12.89
CA LEU A 28 0.10 7.04 -11.45
C LEU A 28 -0.62 8.28 -10.93
N ASP A 29 -1.67 8.08 -10.13
CA ASP A 29 -2.51 9.16 -9.65
C ASP A 29 -1.82 9.91 -8.49
N GLN A 30 -1.72 11.23 -8.59
CA GLN A 30 -1.09 12.04 -7.55
C GLN A 30 -1.86 12.01 -6.22
N LEU A 31 -3.19 11.91 -6.25
CA LEU A 31 -4.00 11.76 -5.04
C LEU A 31 -3.77 10.39 -4.41
N ALA A 32 -3.59 9.33 -5.21
CA ALA A 32 -3.17 8.03 -4.70
C ALA A 32 -1.81 8.12 -3.99
N ALA A 33 -0.84 8.82 -4.59
CA ALA A 33 0.48 9.07 -3.98
C ALA A 33 0.41 9.88 -2.68
N ILE A 34 -0.42 10.93 -2.64
CA ILE A 34 -0.66 11.72 -1.43
C ILE A 34 -1.29 10.84 -0.34
N SER A 35 -2.32 10.05 -0.68
CA SER A 35 -3.01 9.15 0.24
C SER A 35 -2.07 8.05 0.76
N ALA A 36 -1.22 7.48 -0.09
CA ALA A 36 -0.20 6.51 0.31
C ALA A 36 0.82 7.15 1.28
N ALA A 37 1.28 8.37 0.99
CA ALA A 37 2.18 9.10 1.87
C ALA A 37 1.55 9.45 3.23
N GLN A 38 0.26 9.81 3.24
CA GLN A 38 -0.52 10.01 4.46
C GLN A 38 -0.65 8.72 5.26
N PHE A 39 -0.98 7.61 4.60
CA PHE A 39 -1.08 6.29 5.24
C PHE A 39 0.24 5.89 5.90
N VAL A 40 1.37 6.03 5.19
CA VAL A 40 2.70 5.74 5.74
C VAL A 40 3.04 6.62 6.95
N ARG A 41 2.61 7.89 6.96
CA ARG A 41 2.81 8.78 8.12
C ARG A 41 1.92 8.43 9.31
N ALA A 42 0.77 7.81 9.06
CA ALA A 42 -0.17 7.38 10.10
C ALA A 42 0.18 6.00 10.69
N LEU A 43 1.18 5.29 10.14
CA LEU A 43 1.63 4.02 10.69
C LEU A 43 2.18 4.22 12.11
N PRO A 44 1.77 3.37 13.08
CA PRO A 44 2.36 3.38 14.42
C PRO A 44 3.85 3.04 14.40
N ASP A 45 4.58 3.56 15.39
CA ASP A 45 5.96 3.17 15.63
C ASP A 45 6.10 1.66 15.81
N GLY A 46 7.17 1.08 15.27
CA GLY A 46 7.46 -0.35 15.36
C GLY A 46 6.83 -1.23 14.28
N ILE A 47 5.98 -0.67 13.41
CA ILE A 47 5.52 -1.36 12.19
C ILE A 47 6.56 -1.15 11.09
N SER A 48 6.96 -2.23 10.40
CA SER A 48 7.86 -2.13 9.25
C SER A 48 7.23 -1.34 8.12
N LEU A 49 8.06 -0.64 7.35
CA LEU A 49 7.58 0.08 6.17
C LEU A 49 7.31 -0.91 5.03
N PRO A 50 6.22 -0.71 4.26
CA PRO A 50 5.89 -1.58 3.15
C PRO A 50 6.84 -1.39 1.97
N GLU A 51 6.84 -2.36 1.06
CA GLU A 51 7.27 -2.14 -0.31
C GLU A 51 6.18 -1.38 -1.08
N PHE A 52 6.58 -0.51 -2.02
CA PHE A 52 5.65 0.25 -2.85
C PHE A 52 5.76 -0.21 -4.29
N ALA A 53 4.63 -0.44 -4.95
CA ALA A 53 4.59 -0.65 -6.40
C ALA A 53 3.44 0.16 -7.05
N PRO A 54 3.64 0.67 -8.27
CA PRO A 54 2.58 1.30 -9.04
C PRO A 54 1.65 0.21 -9.62
N GLU A 55 0.35 0.45 -9.58
CA GLU A 55 -0.65 -0.41 -10.21
C GLU A 55 -1.11 0.18 -11.55
N SER A 56 -1.54 -0.69 -12.46
CA SER A 56 -1.91 -0.31 -13.82
C SER A 56 -3.16 0.58 -13.90
N ASP A 57 -3.96 0.66 -12.84
CA ASP A 57 -5.13 1.52 -12.75
C ASP A 57 -4.83 2.94 -12.23
N GLY A 58 -3.56 3.22 -11.88
CA GLY A 58 -3.08 4.47 -11.32
C GLY A 58 -3.02 4.51 -9.79
N SER A 59 -3.37 3.40 -9.12
CA SER A 59 -3.20 3.26 -7.66
C SER A 59 -1.77 2.84 -7.27
N ILE A 60 -1.48 2.81 -5.97
CA ILE A 60 -0.20 2.35 -5.42
C ILE A 60 -0.46 1.21 -4.45
N SER A 61 0.24 0.09 -4.64
CA SER A 61 0.27 -1.01 -3.67
C SER A 61 1.27 -0.72 -2.56
N LEU A 62 0.88 -1.04 -1.33
CA LEU A 62 1.70 -1.07 -0.13
C LEU A 62 1.73 -2.53 0.35
N ASP A 63 2.89 -3.16 0.24
CA ASP A 63 3.04 -4.60 0.44
C ASP A 63 3.94 -4.89 1.64
N TRP A 64 3.40 -5.59 2.64
CA TRP A 64 4.14 -6.19 3.74
C TRP A 64 4.31 -7.67 3.45
N ILE A 65 5.52 -8.09 3.11
CA ILE A 65 5.80 -9.47 2.69
C ILE A 65 6.78 -10.09 3.68
N GLN A 66 6.29 -10.99 4.53
CA GLN A 66 7.13 -11.75 5.47
C GLN A 66 7.66 -13.05 4.82
N SER A 67 6.84 -13.68 3.98
CA SER A 67 7.21 -14.84 3.15
C SER A 67 6.21 -15.02 2.01
N ARG A 68 6.43 -16.01 1.12
CA ARG A 68 5.52 -16.31 0.00
C ARG A 68 4.07 -16.61 0.43
N ASN A 69 3.88 -17.09 1.66
CA ASN A 69 2.57 -17.47 2.18
C ASN A 69 2.17 -16.59 3.38
N CYS A 70 2.88 -15.49 3.64
CA CYS A 70 2.55 -14.57 4.73
C CYS A 70 2.77 -13.14 4.23
N LEU A 71 1.71 -12.49 3.78
CA LEU A 71 1.74 -11.15 3.21
C LEU A 71 0.45 -10.38 3.45
N PHE A 72 0.57 -9.05 3.51
CA PHE A 72 -0.54 -8.10 3.48
C PHE A 72 -0.29 -7.12 2.34
N SER A 73 -1.26 -6.98 1.44
CA SER A 73 -1.18 -6.07 0.29
C SER A 73 -2.34 -5.09 0.36
N LEU A 74 -2.02 -3.80 0.25
CA LEU A 74 -2.96 -2.69 0.35
C LEU A 74 -2.85 -1.82 -0.91
N SER A 75 -3.91 -1.81 -1.72
CA SER A 75 -4.05 -0.90 -2.86
C SER A 75 -4.69 0.41 -2.42
N VAL A 76 -3.97 1.51 -2.66
CA VAL A 76 -4.37 2.88 -2.31
C VAL A 76 -4.74 3.65 -3.58
N GLY A 77 -6.03 3.93 -3.76
CA GLY A 77 -6.54 4.72 -4.87
C GLY A 77 -6.83 6.19 -4.51
N ALA A 78 -7.21 6.98 -5.52
CA ALA A 78 -7.47 8.42 -5.39
C ALA A 78 -8.72 8.82 -4.57
N ASN A 79 -9.62 7.88 -4.28
CA ASN A 79 -10.94 8.16 -3.68
C ASN A 79 -11.02 7.84 -2.17
N GLY A 80 -9.89 7.59 -1.52
CA GLY A 80 -9.82 7.22 -0.09
C GLY A 80 -10.36 5.82 0.21
N ARG A 81 -10.67 5.00 -0.80
CA ARG A 81 -10.93 3.57 -0.61
C ARG A 81 -9.60 2.83 -0.56
N LEU A 82 -9.46 2.01 0.47
CA LEU A 82 -8.36 1.08 0.67
C LEU A 82 -8.84 -0.32 0.31
N ALA A 83 -8.43 -0.87 -0.83
CA ALA A 83 -8.67 -2.29 -1.11
C ALA A 83 -7.48 -3.09 -0.57
N TYR A 84 -7.71 -4.19 0.12
CA TYR A 84 -6.61 -4.96 0.68
C TYR A 84 -6.88 -6.46 0.66
N ALA A 85 -5.81 -7.22 0.64
CA ALA A 85 -5.81 -8.66 0.74
C ALA A 85 -4.70 -9.13 1.68
N TRP A 86 -4.91 -10.27 2.31
CA TRP A 86 -3.91 -10.89 3.16
C TRP A 86 -3.85 -12.39 2.94
N MET A 87 -2.69 -12.94 3.24
CA MET A 87 -2.45 -14.37 3.32
C MET A 87 -1.61 -14.65 4.56
N ASP A 88 -1.99 -15.65 5.34
CA ASP A 88 -1.26 -16.16 6.48
C ASP A 88 -1.32 -17.69 6.49
N GLY A 89 -0.28 -18.31 5.93
CA GLY A 89 -0.21 -19.73 5.64
C GLY A 89 -1.25 -20.15 4.60
N THR A 90 -2.35 -20.73 5.08
CA THR A 90 -3.51 -21.15 4.26
C THR A 90 -4.76 -20.31 4.51
N ASP A 91 -4.72 -19.46 5.54
CA ASP A 91 -5.77 -18.48 5.78
C ASP A 91 -5.52 -17.24 4.92
N GLY A 92 -6.58 -16.56 4.53
CA GLY A 92 -6.49 -15.39 3.68
C GLY A 92 -7.84 -14.82 3.30
N GLY A 93 -7.81 -13.62 2.77
CA GLY A 93 -9.01 -12.91 2.39
C GLY A 93 -8.72 -11.60 1.70
N HIS A 94 -9.79 -10.90 1.35
CA HIS A 94 -9.74 -9.55 0.83
C HIS A 94 -10.92 -8.76 1.38
N ALA A 95 -10.73 -7.46 1.52
CA ALA A 95 -11.75 -6.53 1.99
C ALA A 95 -11.44 -5.13 1.49
N ALA A 96 -12.29 -4.18 1.89
CA ALA A 96 -12.03 -2.78 1.65
C ALA A 96 -12.43 -1.94 2.86
N ALA A 97 -11.63 -0.92 3.14
CA ALA A 97 -11.88 0.07 4.17
C ALA A 97 -11.85 1.48 3.57
N ARG A 98 -12.17 2.49 4.37
CA ARG A 98 -12.01 3.90 4.00
C ARG A 98 -10.93 4.55 4.85
N PHE A 99 -10.09 5.34 4.23
CA PHE A 99 -9.07 6.13 4.89
C PHE A 99 -9.36 7.61 4.69
N ASP A 100 -9.31 8.36 5.79
CA ASP A 100 -9.58 9.80 5.82
C ASP A 100 -8.33 10.66 5.63
N GLY A 101 -7.15 10.03 5.52
CA GLY A 101 -5.86 10.72 5.42
C GLY A 101 -5.14 10.90 6.75
N GLU A 102 -5.76 10.50 7.87
CA GLU A 102 -5.23 10.73 9.22
C GLU A 102 -5.20 9.45 10.06
N THR A 103 -6.27 8.65 10.07
CA THR A 103 -6.42 7.49 10.95
C THR A 103 -6.50 6.19 10.16
N ILE A 104 -5.56 5.28 10.37
CA ILE A 104 -5.60 3.96 9.75
C ILE A 104 -6.80 3.17 10.29
N PRO A 105 -7.66 2.59 9.43
CA PRO A 105 -8.77 1.75 9.88
C PRO A 105 -8.27 0.58 10.72
N PRO A 106 -8.88 0.30 11.90
CA PRO A 106 -8.41 -0.76 12.80
C PRO A 106 -8.24 -2.11 12.11
N GLU A 107 -9.16 -2.50 11.23
CA GLU A 107 -9.12 -3.76 10.49
C GLU A 107 -7.92 -3.87 9.54
N VAL A 108 -7.45 -2.75 8.98
CA VAL A 108 -6.26 -2.70 8.13
C VAL A 108 -5.01 -2.81 8.99
N LEU A 109 -4.95 -2.06 10.10
CA LEU A 109 -3.81 -2.07 11.01
C LEU A 109 -3.60 -3.46 11.64
N GLU A 110 -4.67 -4.10 12.09
CA GLU A 110 -4.61 -5.45 12.66
C GLU A 110 -4.22 -6.50 11.61
N GLY A 111 -4.62 -6.32 10.34
CA GLY A 111 -4.16 -7.15 9.23
C GLY A 111 -2.65 -7.04 9.00
N ILE A 112 -2.12 -5.81 8.98
CA ILE A 112 -0.67 -5.56 8.85
C ILE A 112 0.09 -6.18 10.03
N LYS A 113 -0.36 -5.95 11.27
CA LYS A 113 0.29 -6.48 12.47
C LYS A 113 0.36 -8.00 12.48
N ARG A 114 -0.67 -8.70 11.98
CA ARG A 114 -0.67 -10.16 11.92
C ARG A 114 0.47 -10.70 11.07
N VAL A 115 0.73 -10.06 9.92
CA VAL A 115 1.77 -10.48 8.99
C VAL A 115 3.16 -10.03 9.44
N VAL A 116 3.26 -8.86 10.07
CA VAL A 116 4.55 -8.22 10.43
C VAL A 116 5.04 -8.60 11.84
N CYS A 117 4.14 -8.88 12.78
CA CYS A 117 4.46 -8.94 14.21
C CYS A 117 4.47 -10.37 14.80
N GLU A 118 4.03 -11.39 14.07
CA GLU A 118 4.10 -12.78 14.54
C GLU A 118 5.38 -13.48 14.07
N ARG A 119 6.49 -13.27 14.81
CA ARG A 119 7.66 -14.16 15.04
C ARG A 119 8.93 -13.35 15.35
N CYS A 120 8.97 -12.68 16.50
CA CYS A 120 10.23 -12.41 17.21
C CYS A 120 10.41 -13.44 18.32
#